data_AF-A0A699YKN8-F1
#
_entry.id   AF-A0A699YKN8-F1
#
_cell.length_a   1.000
_cell.length_b   1.000
_cell.length_c   1.000
_cell.angle_alpha   90.00
_cell.angle_beta   90.00
_cell.angle_gamma   90.00
#
_symmetry.space_group_name_H-M   'P 1'
#
loop_
_entity.id
_entity.type
_entity.pdbx_description
1 polymer ?
#
loop_
_entity_poly.entity_id
_entity_poly.type
_entity_poly.pdbx_seq_one_letter_code
_entity_poly.pdbx_strand_id
1 'polypeptide(L)'
;MEPLLLFFIDGASFIEKGDDKWDILLAVQPSPKGNLVLGLASMYSFWAYPESQRLRLSQILVLPPYRDVGLGKAMLHATYGLAKTKGCFDLTVEDPTPNLQRVREKLEVEALQDTAWVRDQARKAC
;
A
#
# COMPACT_ATOMS: atom_id res chain seq x y z
N MET A 1 -4.47 -12.19 -12.55
CA MET A 1 -3.76 -10.95 -12.16
C MET A 1 -2.33 -11.23 -11.73
N GLU A 2 -2.10 -12.24 -10.88
CA GLU A 2 -0.77 -12.59 -10.35
C GLU A 2 0.37 -12.71 -11.39
N PRO A 3 0.20 -13.33 -12.57
CA PRO A 3 1.28 -13.40 -13.56
C PRO A 3 1.75 -12.03 -14.06
N LEU A 4 0.90 -11.00 -14.00
CA LEU A 4 1.29 -9.63 -14.39
C LEU A 4 2.35 -9.05 -13.45
N LEU A 5 2.38 -9.50 -12.19
CA LEU A 5 3.36 -9.03 -11.21
C LEU A 5 4.77 -9.44 -11.64
N LEU A 6 4.94 -10.65 -12.18
CA LEU A 6 6.23 -11.15 -12.69
C LEU A 6 6.79 -10.32 -13.86
N PHE A 7 5.93 -9.64 -14.63
CA PHE A 7 6.37 -8.81 -15.75
C PHE A 7 6.73 -7.37 -15.34
N PHE A 8 6.23 -6.90 -14.21
CA PHE A 8 6.29 -5.47 -13.85
C PHE A 8 6.96 -5.17 -12.51
N ILE A 9 7.17 -6.18 -11.66
CA ILE A 9 7.83 -6.04 -10.36
C ILE A 9 9.03 -7.01 -10.36
N ASP A 10 10.22 -6.44 -10.27
CA ASP A 10 11.43 -7.22 -10.09
C ASP A 10 11.43 -7.90 -8.72
N GLY A 11 11.87 -9.16 -8.66
CA GLY A 11 11.79 -9.99 -7.45
C GLY A 11 10.38 -10.49 -7.09
N ALA A 12 9.36 -10.27 -7.92
CA ALA A 12 8.03 -10.80 -7.66
C ALA A 12 7.99 -12.34 -7.67
N SER A 13 7.25 -12.89 -6.72
CA SER A 13 6.96 -14.32 -6.61
C SER A 13 5.45 -14.53 -6.40
N PHE A 14 4.99 -15.74 -6.65
CA PHE A 14 3.61 -16.11 -6.36
C PHE A 14 3.38 -16.19 -4.85
N ILE A 15 2.20 -15.77 -4.40
CA ILE A 15 1.81 -15.89 -2.99
C ILE A 15 1.39 -17.33 -2.68
N GLU A 16 1.58 -17.75 -1.43
CA GLU A 16 1.14 -19.06 -0.97
C GLU A 16 -0.39 -19.11 -0.88
N LYS A 17 -0.98 -19.97 -1.71
CA LYS A 17 -2.44 -20.15 -1.73
C LYS A 17 -2.88 -20.90 -0.47
N GLY A 18 -3.84 -20.34 0.26
CA GLY A 18 -4.44 -20.96 1.44
C GLY A 18 -3.93 -20.43 2.78
N ASP A 19 -2.94 -19.53 2.79
CA ASP A 19 -2.58 -18.76 4.00
C ASP A 19 -3.55 -17.56 4.15
N ASP A 20 -4.26 -17.52 5.28
CA ASP A 20 -5.28 -16.53 5.61
C ASP A 20 -4.71 -15.18 6.07
N LYS A 21 -3.38 -15.08 6.20
CA LYS A 21 -2.68 -13.84 6.55
C LYS A 21 -2.49 -12.88 5.38
N TRP A 22 -2.77 -13.34 4.16
CA TRP A 22 -2.70 -12.52 2.95
C TRP A 22 -3.98 -11.71 2.74
N ASP A 23 -3.82 -10.40 2.65
CA ASP A 23 -4.85 -9.49 2.18
C ASP A 23 -4.55 -9.04 0.74
N ILE A 24 -5.57 -9.02 -0.11
CA ILE A 24 -5.47 -8.52 -1.50
C ILE A 24 -6.39 -7.32 -1.67
N LEU A 25 -5.81 -6.19 -2.08
CA LEU A 25 -6.55 -4.98 -2.44
C LEU A 25 -6.59 -4.83 -3.96
N LEU A 26 -7.80 -4.63 -4.50
CA LEU A 26 -8.01 -4.35 -5.91
C LEU A 26 -8.49 -2.93 -6.12
N ALA A 27 -7.79 -2.18 -6.97
CA ALA A 27 -8.34 -0.94 -7.50
C ALA A 27 -9.30 -1.28 -8.63
N VAL A 28 -10.57 -0.92 -8.49
CA VAL A 28 -11.62 -1.23 -9.47
C VAL A 28 -12.32 0.03 -9.95
N GLN A 29 -12.68 0.03 -11.24
CA GLN A 29 -13.50 1.06 -11.87
C GLN A 29 -14.76 0.44 -12.46
N PRO A 30 -15.96 0.89 -12.08
CA PRO A 30 -17.19 0.46 -12.72
C PRO A 30 -17.18 0.79 -14.22
N SER A 31 -17.62 -0.17 -15.04
CA SER A 31 -17.78 0.02 -16.49
C SER A 31 -19.09 -0.63 -16.97
N PRO A 32 -19.60 -0.26 -18.17
CA PRO A 32 -20.80 -0.89 -18.72
C PRO A 32 -20.70 -2.40 -18.93
N LYS A 33 -19.48 -2.96 -19.01
CA LYS A 33 -19.21 -4.40 -19.18
C LYS A 33 -18.85 -5.09 -17.86
N GLY A 34 -19.01 -4.42 -16.72
CA GLY A 34 -18.62 -4.91 -15.38
C GLY A 34 -17.51 -4.08 -14.75
N ASN A 35 -16.88 -4.59 -13.70
CA ASN A 35 -15.80 -3.87 -13.02
C ASN A 35 -14.45 -4.13 -13.69
N LEU A 36 -13.75 -3.05 -14.04
CA LEU A 36 -12.40 -3.07 -14.58
C LEU A 36 -11.39 -3.01 -13.44
N VAL A 37 -10.45 -3.95 -13.39
CA VAL A 37 -9.36 -3.92 -12.42
C VAL A 37 -8.23 -3.05 -12.97
N LEU A 38 -7.86 -2.01 -12.23
CA LEU A 38 -6.84 -1.05 -12.59
C LEU A 38 -5.48 -1.34 -11.94
N GLY A 39 -5.49 -2.06 -10.82
CA GLY A 39 -4.30 -2.37 -10.04
C GLY A 39 -4.58 -3.37 -8.92
N LEU A 40 -3.50 -3.93 -8.37
CA LEU A 40 -3.52 -4.89 -7.28
C LEU A 40 -2.44 -4.54 -6.25
N ALA A 41 -2.73 -4.75 -4.98
CA ALA A 41 -1.75 -4.80 -3.91
C ALA A 41 -1.93 -6.07 -3.07
N SER A 42 -0.84 -6.69 -2.66
CA SER A 42 -0.83 -7.81 -1.71
C SER A 42 -0.14 -7.39 -0.42
N MET A 43 -0.74 -7.77 0.71
CA MET A 43 -0.19 -7.48 2.03
C MET A 43 -0.18 -8.74 2.88
N TYR A 44 0.86 -8.91 3.69
CA TYR A 44 0.98 -10.02 4.63
C TYR A 44 0.89 -9.52 6.08
N SER A 45 0.13 -10.23 6.90
CA SER A 45 -0.01 -9.95 8.32
C SER A 45 1.03 -10.72 9.13
N PHE A 46 2.09 -10.05 9.58
CA PHE A 46 3.06 -10.61 10.50
C PHE A 46 2.60 -10.44 11.95
N TRP A 47 2.95 -11.39 12.80
CA TRP A 47 2.80 -11.21 14.24
C TRP A 47 3.82 -10.18 14.75
N ALA A 48 3.37 -9.31 15.66
CA ALA A 48 4.20 -8.33 16.35
C ALA A 48 4.03 -8.50 17.86
N TYR A 49 5.13 -8.75 18.58
CA TYR A 49 5.12 -8.89 20.04
C TYR A 49 4.55 -7.63 20.73
N PRO A 50 3.80 -7.77 21.84
CA PRO A 50 3.39 -9.00 22.50
C PRO A 50 2.19 -9.71 21.86
N GLU A 51 1.17 -8.97 21.42
CA GLU A 51 -0.08 -9.52 20.87
C GLU A 51 -0.67 -8.60 19.78
N SER A 52 0.18 -8.06 18.92
CA SER A 52 -0.21 -7.19 17.81
C SER A 52 0.09 -7.83 16.46
N GLN A 53 -0.24 -7.10 15.41
CA GLN A 53 0.04 -7.45 14.02
C GLN A 53 0.78 -6.31 13.33
N ARG A 54 1.67 -6.65 12.42
CA ARG A 54 2.34 -5.75 11.50
C ARG A 54 1.89 -6.09 10.09
N LEU A 55 1.28 -5.13 9.41
CA LEU A 55 0.95 -5.31 8.00
C LEU A 55 2.20 -5.01 7.17
N ARG A 56 2.53 -5.87 6.21
CA ARG A 56 3.59 -5.60 5.23
C ARG A 56 3.00 -5.56 3.85
N LEU A 57 3.11 -4.43 3.16
CA LEU A 57 2.87 -4.35 1.73
C LEU A 57 3.98 -5.14 1.01
N SER A 58 3.60 -6.24 0.37
CA SER A 58 4.53 -7.09 -0.36
C SER A 58 4.64 -6.62 -1.80
N GLN A 59 3.52 -6.59 -2.53
CA GLN A 59 3.51 -6.20 -3.94
C GLN A 59 2.46 -5.13 -4.18
N ILE A 60 2.77 -4.14 -5.00
CA ILE A 60 1.81 -3.14 -5.46
C ILE A 60 2.04 -2.84 -6.94
N LEU A 61 0.98 -2.97 -7.73
CA LEU A 61 1.02 -2.73 -9.16
C LEU A 61 -0.21 -1.94 -9.59
N VAL A 62 0.05 -0.79 -10.21
CA VAL A 62 -0.91 -0.14 -11.11
C VAL A 62 -0.61 -0.61 -12.53
N LEU A 63 -1.63 -1.10 -13.23
CA LEU A 63 -1.46 -1.59 -14.59
C LEU A 63 -0.97 -0.45 -15.51
N PRO A 64 -0.07 -0.75 -16.48
CA PRO A 64 0.57 0.27 -17.31
C PRO A 64 -0.37 1.34 -17.90
N PRO A 65 -1.57 1.01 -18.42
CA PRO A 65 -2.47 2.00 -19.01
C PRO A 65 -3.08 3.00 -18.02
N TYR A 66 -3.00 2.74 -16.71
CA TYR A 66 -3.66 3.53 -15.65
C TYR A 66 -2.65 4.18 -14.69
N ARG A 67 -1.38 4.28 -15.10
CA ARG A 67 -0.32 4.93 -14.31
C ARG A 67 -0.41 6.45 -14.39
N ASP A 68 0.37 7.13 -13.55
CA ASP A 68 0.58 8.58 -13.55
C ASP A 68 -0.65 9.48 -13.30
N VAL A 69 -1.75 8.89 -12.85
CA VAL A 69 -2.98 9.61 -12.45
C VAL A 69 -3.21 9.64 -10.93
N GLY A 70 -2.20 9.25 -10.14
CA GLY A 70 -2.27 9.21 -8.67
C GLY A 70 -2.89 7.94 -8.09
N LEU A 71 -3.24 6.95 -8.92
CA LEU A 71 -3.86 5.70 -8.47
C LEU A 71 -2.95 4.91 -7.50
N GLY A 72 -1.63 4.87 -7.74
CA GLY A 72 -0.69 4.20 -6.86
C GLY A 72 -0.64 4.82 -5.46
N LYS A 73 -0.71 6.17 -5.38
CA LYS A 73 -0.82 6.89 -4.10
C LYS A 73 -2.12 6.56 -3.38
N ALA A 74 -3.24 6.52 -4.10
CA ALA A 74 -4.55 6.18 -3.53
C ALA A 74 -4.59 4.73 -3.01
N MET A 75 -4.02 3.78 -3.76
CA MET A 75 -3.89 2.40 -3.33
C MET A 75 -3.01 2.27 -2.09
N LEU A 76 -1.85 2.94 -2.07
CA LEU A 76 -0.98 2.97 -0.90
C LEU A 76 -1.69 3.59 0.31
N HIS A 77 -2.44 4.67 0.13
CA HIS A 77 -3.26 5.25 1.20
C HIS A 77 -4.28 4.27 1.77
N ALA A 78 -4.92 3.47 0.90
CA ALA A 78 -5.88 2.47 1.31
C ALA A 78 -5.24 1.34 2.13
N THR A 79 -3.96 0.99 1.91
CA THR A 79 -3.26 0.00 2.75
C THR A 79 -2.98 0.53 4.16
N TYR A 80 -2.69 1.83 4.33
CA TYR A 80 -2.66 2.46 5.66
C TYR A 80 -4.03 2.40 6.34
N GLY A 81 -5.11 2.64 5.59
CA GLY A 81 -6.48 2.49 6.07
C GLY A 81 -6.77 1.07 6.57
N LEU A 82 -6.38 0.05 5.80
CA LEU A 82 -6.51 -1.35 6.20
C LEU A 82 -5.71 -1.66 7.46
N ALA A 83 -4.44 -1.23 7.52
CA ALA A 83 -3.60 -1.43 8.71
C ALA A 83 -4.24 -0.84 9.97
N LYS A 84 -4.83 0.36 9.88
CA LYS A 84 -5.58 0.99 10.98
C LYS A 84 -6.82 0.19 11.36
N THR A 85 -7.62 -0.25 10.39
CA THR A 85 -8.83 -1.05 10.65
C THR A 85 -8.51 -2.40 11.31
N LYS A 86 -7.38 -3.02 10.94
CA LYS A 86 -6.89 -4.26 11.57
C LYS A 86 -6.23 -4.04 12.93
N GLY A 87 -6.06 -2.80 13.39
CA GLY A 87 -5.35 -2.49 14.62
C GLY A 87 -3.87 -2.87 14.58
N CYS A 88 -3.26 -2.84 13.39
CA CYS A 88 -1.85 -3.15 13.23
C CYS A 88 -0.99 -2.09 13.93
N PHE A 89 0.12 -2.53 14.53
CA PHE A 89 1.12 -1.67 15.15
C PHE A 89 1.72 -0.69 14.14
N ASP A 90 2.07 -1.18 12.95
CA ASP A 90 2.62 -0.40 11.86
C ASP A 90 2.34 -1.05 10.48
N LEU A 91 2.67 -0.29 9.44
CA LEU A 91 2.70 -0.73 8.05
C LEU A 91 4.15 -0.68 7.55
N THR A 92 4.66 -1.81 7.07
CA THR A 92 5.97 -1.93 6.41
C THR A 92 5.79 -2.17 4.91
N VAL A 93 6.84 -1.95 4.13
CA VAL A 93 6.85 -2.23 2.68
C VAL A 93 8.06 -3.12 2.40
N GLU A 94 7.85 -4.21 1.68
CA GLU A 94 8.88 -5.13 1.21
C GLU A 94 9.61 -4.51 0.02
N ASP A 95 10.95 -4.43 0.10
CA ASP A 95 11.87 -3.96 -0.94
C ASP A 95 11.31 -2.87 -1.88
N PRO A 96 10.91 -1.71 -1.33
CA PRO A 96 10.23 -0.68 -2.09
C PRO A 96 11.14 -0.07 -3.17
N THR A 97 10.62 0.04 -4.38
CA THR A 97 11.29 0.76 -5.47
C THR A 97 11.51 2.24 -5.12
N PRO A 98 12.52 2.92 -5.68
CA PRO A 98 12.73 4.35 -5.44
C PRO A 98 11.51 5.22 -5.74
N ASN A 99 10.72 4.85 -6.75
CA ASN A 99 9.48 5.57 -7.07
C ASN A 99 8.40 5.36 -5.99
N LEU A 100 8.24 4.12 -5.51
CA LEU A 100 7.29 3.83 -4.43
C LEU A 100 7.68 4.55 -3.14
N GLN A 101 8.98 4.61 -2.82
CA GLN A 101 9.48 5.37 -1.67
C GLN A 101 9.10 6.85 -1.75
N ARG A 102 9.29 7.52 -2.90
CA ARG A 102 8.90 8.93 -3.08
C ARG A 102 7.39 9.15 -2.90
N VAL A 103 6.57 8.24 -3.44
CA VAL A 103 5.10 8.31 -3.27
C VAL A 103 4.71 8.14 -1.81
N ARG A 104 5.35 7.19 -1.12
CA ARG A 104 5.16 6.93 0.31
C ARG A 104 5.56 8.13 1.16
N GLU A 105 6.75 8.67 0.97
CA GLU A 105 7.26 9.83 1.69
C GLU A 105 6.30 11.02 1.55
N LYS A 106 5.85 11.31 0.33
CA LYS A 106 4.89 12.40 0.09
C LYS A 106 3.58 12.17 0.87
N LEU A 107 3.05 10.95 0.84
CA LEU A 107 1.82 10.60 1.55
C LEU A 107 2.00 10.69 3.08
N GLU A 108 3.11 10.20 3.61
CA GLU A 108 3.41 10.26 5.04
C GLU A 108 3.62 11.71 5.51
N VAL A 109 4.28 12.56 4.73
CA VAL A 109 4.41 14.00 5.04
C VAL A 109 3.04 14.69 5.07
N GLU A 110 2.17 14.42 4.09
CA GLU A 110 0.79 14.95 4.10
C GLU A 110 0.03 14.50 5.36
N ALA A 111 0.13 13.21 5.74
CA ALA A 111 -0.49 12.71 6.97
C ALA A 111 0.11 13.33 8.25
N LEU A 112 1.42 13.60 8.27
CA LEU A 112 2.09 14.26 9.38
C LEU A 112 1.65 15.72 9.54
N GLN A 113 1.37 16.43 8.45
CA GLN A 113 0.86 17.81 8.49
C GLN A 113 -0.52 17.91 9.16
N ASP A 114 -1.31 16.84 9.12
CA ASP A 114 -2.58 16.73 9.82
C ASP A 114 -2.44 16.47 11.33
N THR A 115 -1.22 16.14 11.79
CA THR A 115 -0.93 15.87 13.19
C THR A 115 -0.60 17.17 13.93
N ALA A 116 -1.43 17.56 14.90
CA ALA A 116 -1.34 18.86 15.59
C ALA A 116 0.04 19.14 16.20
N TRP A 117 0.60 18.17 16.94
CA TRP A 117 1.91 18.37 17.58
C TRP A 117 3.04 18.54 16.55
N VAL A 118 2.99 17.81 15.42
CA VAL A 118 3.98 17.94 14.34
C VAL A 118 3.89 19.33 13.72
N ARG A 119 2.67 19.79 13.45
CA ARG A 119 2.42 21.13 12.90
C ARG A 119 2.94 22.23 13.82
N ASP A 120 2.72 22.09 15.13
CA ASP A 120 3.18 23.07 16.11
C ASP A 120 4.71 23.11 16.22
N GLN A 121 5.38 21.97 16.09
CA GLN A 121 6.85 21.92 16.06
C GLN A 121 7.41 22.48 14.74
N ALA A 122 6.80 22.13 13.60
CA ALA A 122 7.21 22.65 12.30
C ALA A 122 7.15 24.19 12.24
N ARG A 123 6.13 24.80 12.85
CA ARG A 123 5.99 26.27 12.94
C ARG A 123 7.07 26.97 13.76
N LYS A 124 7.73 26.27 14.69
CA LYS A 124 8.82 26.84 15.50
C LYS A 124 10.16 26.86 14.78
N ALA A 125 10.30 26.06 13.72
CA ALA A 125 11.52 25.93 12.94
C ALA A 125 11.57 26.90 11.74
N CYS A 126 10.45 27.55 11.41
CA CYS A 126 10.35 28.61 10.40
C CYS A 126 10.43 29.98 11.07
#